data_AF-A0AAN7BWB7-F1
#
_entry.id   AF-A0AAN7BWB7-F1
#
_cell.length_a   1.000
_cell.length_b   1.000
_cell.length_c   1.000
_cell.angle_alpha   90.00
_cell.angle_beta   90.00
_cell.angle_gamma   90.00
#
_symmetry.space_group_name_H-M   'P 1'
#
loop_
_entity.id
_entity.type
_entity.pdbx_description
1 polymer ?
#
loop_
_entity_poly.entity_id
_entity_poly.type
_entity_poly.pdbx_seq_one_letter_code
_entity_poly.pdbx_strand_id
1 'polypeptide(L)'
;MVATRSASGLRAASLFCFFAAVQAVPHLHLSYKRDVTAFTRNGCFVGHNSGHRILDKSSFAGDAMTVESCATFCHKFPQFGLEFGRECFCGKLPAAATSVSDDDCSFPCAGNPEQTCGAGERLEVYTNDLYTPATPAELDVPYLGCFVDQGARVLPDNVLGDDAMTAQKCAANCADYSYFGLEYGRECWCGNSPPKEAAPAEECSFPCAGDDTQLCGAGNRINVWGSPVASPETVGEFEYAGCYTDRHDLHTLKGKVLRENSMTLEKCANFCKDYGHFGVTFGTQCFCGTEIEPTAEEVLQAECSMRCGGDYNNVCGDADRLNIFSLPNCQPDVTNLATVGGFNYQSCWKDDRDARALDGKVERSNDMTVIKCSGICTGYSFFGVSDSESCFCGNELAGQSAPEGECSELCAGDSTQWCGGNLRLNVYGAIPAVTTTSAAAEPTVTEY
;
A
#
# COMPACT_ATOMS: atom_id res chain seq x y z
N MET A 1 17.93 53.41 -16.00
CA MET A 1 18.45 53.05 -17.33
C MET A 1 17.26 52.49 -18.10
N VAL A 2 16.49 53.25 -18.90
CA VAL A 2 16.80 53.84 -20.24
C VAL A 2 17.50 52.78 -21.09
N ALA A 3 16.94 52.20 -22.18
CA ALA A 3 16.27 52.75 -23.36
C ALA A 3 15.30 51.68 -23.97
N THR A 4 14.08 51.93 -24.48
CA THR A 4 13.65 52.56 -25.76
C THR A 4 14.47 52.09 -26.99
N ARG A 5 13.93 51.71 -28.17
CA ARG A 5 12.73 52.17 -28.91
C ARG A 5 12.57 51.39 -30.25
N SER A 6 11.32 51.35 -30.78
CA SER A 6 10.89 51.65 -32.19
C SER A 6 11.26 50.67 -33.35
N ALA A 7 10.52 50.50 -34.46
CA ALA A 7 9.19 50.92 -34.93
C ALA A 7 8.75 50.06 -36.15
N SER A 8 7.44 49.91 -36.27
CA SER A 8 6.55 50.10 -37.43
C SER A 8 7.08 50.05 -38.88
N GLY A 9 6.38 49.28 -39.72
CA GLY A 9 6.34 49.46 -41.18
C GLY A 9 5.07 48.84 -41.78
N LEU A 10 4.21 49.68 -42.38
CA LEU A 10 2.91 49.36 -42.97
C LEU A 10 2.98 49.54 -44.50
N ARG A 11 2.08 48.85 -45.23
CA ARG A 11 1.69 48.97 -46.68
C ARG A 11 2.56 48.13 -47.64
N ALA A 12 2.05 47.53 -48.72
CA ALA A 12 0.84 47.78 -49.50
C ALA A 12 0.35 46.50 -50.20
N ALA A 13 -0.96 46.44 -50.38
CA ALA A 13 -1.64 45.49 -51.27
C ALA A 13 -1.38 45.85 -52.74
N SER A 14 -1.24 44.84 -53.60
CA SER A 14 -1.45 44.98 -55.04
C SER A 14 -2.02 43.69 -55.61
N LEU A 15 -3.26 43.79 -56.08
CA LEU A 15 -3.92 42.87 -57.00
C LEU A 15 -3.09 42.72 -58.27
N PHE A 16 -2.82 41.49 -58.70
CA PHE A 16 -2.67 41.19 -60.12
C PHE A 16 -3.40 39.88 -60.45
N CYS A 17 -4.33 40.00 -61.38
CA CYS A 17 -5.14 38.93 -61.94
C CYS A 17 -4.30 37.83 -62.59
N PHE A 18 -4.76 36.60 -62.37
CA PHE A 18 -4.39 35.41 -63.12
C PHE A 18 -4.61 35.58 -64.63
N PHE A 19 -3.58 35.28 -65.43
CA PHE A 19 -3.76 34.69 -66.75
C PHE A 19 -2.82 33.49 -66.86
N ALA A 20 -3.43 32.33 -67.13
CA ALA A 20 -2.79 31.04 -67.28
C ALA A 20 -1.93 30.98 -68.54
N ALA A 21 -0.73 30.41 -68.41
CA ALA A 21 0.02 29.84 -69.53
C ALA A 21 0.63 28.52 -69.06
N VAL A 22 0.10 27.44 -69.63
CA VAL A 22 0.53 26.05 -69.43
C VAL A 22 1.88 25.86 -70.10
N GLN A 23 2.91 25.48 -69.33
CA GLN A 23 4.10 24.82 -69.87
C GLN A 23 4.50 23.67 -68.94
N ALA A 24 4.60 22.48 -69.54
CA ALA A 24 4.91 21.22 -68.90
C ALA A 24 6.32 21.23 -68.30
N VAL A 25 6.42 20.78 -67.04
CA VAL A 25 7.68 20.48 -66.36
C VAL A 25 7.81 18.96 -66.27
N PRO A 26 8.99 18.35 -66.55
CA PRO A 26 9.14 16.90 -66.55
C PRO A 26 8.96 16.36 -65.13
N HIS A 27 8.12 15.33 -64.99
CA HIS A 27 7.98 14.59 -63.73
C HIS A 27 9.32 13.97 -63.34
N LEU A 28 9.94 14.50 -62.28
CA LEU A 28 10.90 13.75 -61.49
C LEU A 28 10.19 12.52 -60.94
N HIS A 29 10.63 11.33 -61.37
CA HIS A 29 10.31 10.06 -60.73
C HIS A 29 10.92 10.06 -59.33
N LEU A 30 10.16 10.54 -58.34
CA LEU A 30 10.32 10.11 -56.96
C LEU A 30 9.88 8.64 -56.90
N SER A 31 10.86 7.75 -56.85
CA SER A 31 10.66 6.37 -56.44
C SER A 31 10.21 6.38 -54.98
N TYR A 32 8.90 6.49 -54.76
CA TYR A 32 8.27 6.17 -53.48
C TYR A 32 8.59 4.70 -53.20
N LYS A 33 9.40 4.49 -52.17
CA LYS A 33 9.78 3.15 -51.73
C LYS A 33 8.51 2.37 -51.38
N ARG A 34 8.29 1.29 -52.11
CA ARG A 34 7.56 0.05 -51.79
C ARG A 34 6.91 0.06 -50.40
N ASP A 35 5.58 0.02 -50.40
CA ASP A 35 4.74 -0.38 -49.27
C ASP A 35 5.41 -1.47 -48.45
N VAL A 36 5.65 -1.18 -47.18
CA VAL A 36 5.84 -2.24 -46.19
C VAL A 36 4.44 -2.77 -45.94
N THR A 37 4.09 -3.91 -46.54
CA THR A 37 2.83 -4.58 -46.26
C THR A 37 2.78 -4.89 -44.77
N ALA A 38 1.87 -4.25 -44.03
CA ALA A 38 1.77 -4.33 -42.57
C ALA A 38 1.04 -5.59 -42.08
N PHE A 39 1.11 -6.67 -42.86
CA PHE A 39 0.45 -7.94 -42.62
C PHE A 39 1.02 -9.03 -43.50
N THR A 40 0.86 -10.28 -43.05
CA THR A 40 1.30 -11.48 -43.74
C THR A 40 0.13 -12.44 -43.93
N ARG A 41 -0.17 -12.86 -45.16
CA ARG A 41 -1.28 -13.79 -45.46
C ARG A 41 -1.02 -15.17 -44.84
N ASN A 42 -1.98 -15.71 -44.08
CA ASN A 42 -1.92 -17.07 -43.54
C ASN A 42 -2.54 -18.11 -44.48
N GLY A 43 -3.59 -17.75 -45.22
CA GLY A 43 -4.29 -18.67 -46.13
C GLY A 43 -5.81 -18.53 -46.09
N CYS A 44 -6.49 -19.42 -46.82
CA CYS A 44 -7.95 -19.55 -46.79
C CYS A 44 -8.41 -20.56 -45.71
N PHE A 45 -9.42 -20.18 -44.93
CA PHE A 45 -9.97 -20.99 -43.84
C PHE A 45 -11.49 -21.12 -43.93
N VAL A 46 -12.05 -22.19 -43.35
CA VAL A 46 -13.50 -22.27 -43.09
C VAL A 46 -13.88 -21.17 -42.11
N GLY A 47 -14.84 -20.30 -42.47
CA GLY A 47 -15.18 -19.10 -41.68
C GLY A 47 -15.81 -19.40 -40.31
N HIS A 48 -16.43 -20.57 -40.15
CA HIS A 48 -17.09 -20.99 -38.92
C HIS A 48 -16.66 -22.39 -38.47
N ASN A 49 -16.41 -22.53 -37.18
CA ASN A 49 -16.20 -23.81 -36.51
C ASN A 49 -17.31 -24.01 -35.47
N SER A 50 -18.06 -25.10 -35.58
CA SER A 50 -19.16 -25.42 -34.64
C SER A 50 -20.19 -24.30 -34.45
N GLY A 51 -20.49 -23.54 -35.51
CA GLY A 51 -21.44 -22.42 -35.48
C GLY A 51 -20.87 -21.09 -34.97
N HIS A 52 -19.59 -21.04 -34.61
CA HIS A 52 -18.90 -19.82 -34.18
C HIS A 52 -17.89 -19.38 -35.23
N ARG A 53 -17.82 -18.07 -35.47
CA ARG A 53 -16.84 -17.48 -36.37
C ARG A 53 -15.43 -17.66 -35.80
N ILE A 54 -14.46 -17.97 -36.66
CA ILE A 54 -13.08 -18.22 -36.21
C ILE A 54 -12.33 -16.95 -35.77
N LEU A 55 -12.74 -15.77 -36.25
CA LEU A 55 -12.31 -14.46 -35.74
C LEU A 55 -13.54 -13.69 -35.24
N ASP A 56 -13.70 -13.59 -33.93
CA ASP A 56 -14.98 -13.27 -33.27
C ASP A 56 -14.95 -12.01 -32.39
N LYS A 57 -13.88 -11.20 -32.45
CA LYS A 57 -13.69 -10.09 -31.49
C LYS A 57 -14.22 -8.75 -31.94
N SER A 58 -14.05 -8.43 -33.22
CA SER A 58 -14.59 -7.20 -33.80
C SER A 58 -14.82 -7.38 -35.29
N SER A 59 -15.72 -6.60 -35.86
CA SER A 59 -16.00 -6.66 -37.29
C SER A 59 -16.62 -5.39 -37.82
N PHE A 60 -16.49 -5.19 -39.13
CA PHE A 60 -17.28 -4.22 -39.89
C PHE A 60 -17.47 -4.71 -41.33
N ALA A 61 -18.45 -4.14 -42.02
CA ALA A 61 -18.66 -4.36 -43.44
C ALA A 61 -18.69 -3.03 -44.19
N GLY A 62 -18.15 -2.99 -45.40
CA GLY A 62 -18.11 -1.77 -46.21
C GLY A 62 -17.88 -2.03 -47.69
N ASP A 63 -18.47 -1.20 -48.54
CA ASP A 63 -18.41 -1.35 -50.00
C ASP A 63 -17.08 -0.87 -50.60
N ALA A 64 -16.19 -0.32 -49.77
CA ALA A 64 -14.83 0.06 -50.12
C ALA A 64 -13.78 -0.83 -49.41
N MET A 65 -14.14 -2.08 -49.08
CA MET A 65 -13.25 -3.01 -48.36
C MET A 65 -11.97 -3.29 -49.15
N THR A 66 -10.84 -3.19 -48.45
CA THR A 66 -9.50 -3.58 -48.90
C THR A 66 -8.81 -4.35 -47.78
N VAL A 67 -7.81 -5.16 -48.12
CA VAL A 67 -7.01 -5.88 -47.11
C VAL A 67 -6.37 -4.90 -46.12
N GLU A 68 -5.87 -3.77 -46.61
CA GLU A 68 -5.24 -2.71 -45.81
C GLU A 68 -6.23 -2.03 -44.84
N SER A 69 -7.45 -1.76 -45.31
CA SER A 69 -8.50 -1.18 -44.45
C SER A 69 -8.89 -2.11 -43.30
N CYS A 70 -8.94 -3.42 -43.56
CA CYS A 70 -9.22 -4.42 -42.53
C CYS A 70 -8.05 -4.56 -41.56
N ALA A 71 -6.81 -4.62 -42.05
CA ALA A 71 -5.60 -4.64 -41.21
C ALA A 71 -5.56 -3.44 -40.25
N THR A 72 -5.84 -2.24 -40.78
CA THR A 72 -5.88 -0.99 -40.01
C THR A 72 -6.97 -1.01 -38.95
N PHE A 73 -8.18 -1.46 -39.30
CA PHE A 73 -9.28 -1.62 -38.34
C PHE A 73 -8.92 -2.61 -37.23
N CYS A 74 -8.29 -3.73 -37.59
CA CYS A 74 -7.93 -4.80 -36.69
C CYS A 74 -6.56 -4.62 -36.00
N HIS A 75 -5.94 -3.43 -35.99
CA HIS A 75 -4.61 -3.20 -35.40
C HIS A 75 -4.48 -3.69 -33.95
N LYS A 76 -5.58 -3.80 -33.19
CA LYS A 76 -5.61 -4.33 -31.82
C LYS A 76 -5.63 -5.85 -31.72
N PHE A 77 -5.61 -6.57 -32.84
CA PHE A 77 -5.78 -8.01 -32.89
C PHE A 77 -4.68 -8.69 -33.70
N PRO A 78 -4.17 -9.85 -33.24
CA PRO A 78 -3.06 -10.55 -33.89
C PRO A 78 -3.41 -11.09 -35.28
N GLN A 79 -4.70 -11.33 -35.55
CA GLN A 79 -5.18 -11.71 -36.87
C GLN A 79 -6.40 -10.89 -37.27
N PHE A 80 -6.52 -10.73 -38.59
CA PHE A 80 -7.73 -10.28 -39.24
C PHE A 80 -8.07 -11.19 -40.41
N GLY A 81 -9.32 -11.16 -40.84
CA GLY A 81 -9.76 -11.93 -41.97
C GLY A 81 -10.89 -11.25 -42.73
N LEU A 82 -10.94 -11.55 -44.02
CA LEU A 82 -11.90 -10.96 -44.94
C LEU A 82 -12.84 -12.03 -45.49
N GLU A 83 -14.13 -11.68 -45.57
CA GLU A 83 -15.18 -12.55 -46.10
C GLU A 83 -16.08 -11.78 -47.08
N PHE A 84 -16.64 -12.51 -48.04
CA PHE A 84 -17.69 -12.03 -48.94
C PHE A 84 -17.34 -10.74 -49.72
N GLY A 85 -16.05 -10.46 -49.93
CA GLY A 85 -15.60 -9.26 -50.64
C GLY A 85 -15.74 -7.95 -49.87
N ARG A 86 -16.45 -7.92 -48.74
CA ARG A 86 -16.87 -6.66 -48.07
C ARG A 86 -16.83 -6.68 -46.55
N GLU A 87 -16.58 -7.83 -45.94
CA GLU A 87 -16.65 -8.01 -44.49
C GLU A 87 -15.26 -8.23 -43.92
N CYS A 88 -14.97 -7.58 -42.79
CA CYS A 88 -13.72 -7.66 -42.06
C CYS A 88 -13.99 -8.17 -40.65
N PHE A 89 -13.14 -9.07 -40.17
CA PHE A 89 -13.23 -9.71 -38.86
C PHE A 89 -11.88 -9.72 -38.18
N CYS A 90 -11.85 -9.41 -36.89
CA CYS A 90 -10.64 -9.37 -36.08
C CYS A 90 -10.68 -10.42 -34.99
N GLY A 91 -9.52 -10.96 -34.61
CA GLY A 91 -9.43 -11.82 -33.45
C GLY A 91 -8.11 -12.56 -33.35
N LYS A 92 -8.16 -13.68 -32.64
CA LYS A 92 -7.05 -14.63 -32.54
C LYS A 92 -7.44 -15.91 -33.28
N LEU A 93 -6.66 -16.30 -34.28
CA LEU A 93 -6.93 -17.52 -35.04
C LEU A 93 -6.82 -18.76 -34.11
N PRO A 94 -7.87 -19.58 -33.97
CA PRO A 94 -7.83 -20.77 -33.13
C PRO A 94 -6.89 -21.82 -33.70
N ALA A 95 -6.20 -22.57 -32.84
CA ALA A 95 -5.35 -23.69 -33.27
C ALA A 95 -6.12 -24.79 -34.03
N ALA A 96 -7.44 -24.90 -33.79
CA ALA A 96 -8.34 -25.82 -34.47
C ALA A 96 -8.98 -25.25 -35.77
N ALA A 97 -8.52 -24.10 -36.27
CA ALA A 97 -9.00 -23.55 -37.53
C ALA A 97 -8.67 -24.49 -38.70
N THR A 98 -9.65 -24.76 -39.57
CA THR A 98 -9.47 -25.66 -40.71
C THR A 98 -9.08 -24.83 -41.94
N SER A 99 -7.87 -25.02 -42.45
CA SER A 99 -7.44 -24.44 -43.73
C SER A 99 -8.04 -25.21 -44.91
N VAL A 100 -8.27 -24.51 -46.01
CA VAL A 100 -8.80 -25.05 -47.27
C VAL A 100 -7.95 -24.57 -48.44
N SER A 101 -8.31 -24.96 -49.67
CA SER A 101 -7.64 -24.46 -50.87
C SER A 101 -7.71 -22.94 -50.94
N ASP A 102 -6.63 -22.28 -51.36
CA ASP A 102 -6.64 -20.83 -51.57
C ASP A 102 -7.67 -20.41 -52.63
N ASP A 103 -7.97 -21.28 -53.59
CA ASP A 103 -9.00 -21.06 -54.62
C ASP A 103 -10.42 -20.93 -54.04
N ASP A 104 -10.66 -21.42 -52.81
CA ASP A 104 -11.94 -21.27 -52.12
C ASP A 104 -12.16 -19.81 -51.66
N CYS A 105 -11.11 -19.00 -51.52
CA CYS A 105 -11.16 -17.58 -51.16
C CYS A 105 -11.01 -16.71 -52.41
N SER A 106 -11.99 -16.77 -53.31
CA SER A 106 -11.90 -16.19 -54.66
C SER A 106 -12.69 -14.90 -54.88
N PHE A 107 -13.37 -14.36 -53.87
CA PHE A 107 -14.15 -13.13 -54.04
C PHE A 107 -13.21 -11.92 -54.07
N PRO A 108 -13.30 -11.06 -55.09
CA PRO A 108 -12.51 -9.82 -55.12
C PRO A 108 -12.98 -8.88 -54.01
N CYS A 109 -12.04 -8.12 -53.45
CA CYS A 109 -12.36 -7.06 -52.50
C CYS A 109 -13.15 -5.94 -53.17
N ALA A 110 -14.22 -5.47 -52.52
CA ALA A 110 -15.13 -4.46 -53.07
C ALA A 110 -14.44 -3.11 -53.35
N GLY A 111 -13.46 -2.72 -52.52
CA GLY A 111 -12.66 -1.51 -52.67
C GLY A 111 -11.40 -1.67 -53.51
N ASN A 112 -10.94 -2.90 -53.76
CA ASN A 112 -9.79 -3.18 -54.63
C ASN A 112 -9.93 -4.56 -55.30
N PRO A 113 -10.43 -4.63 -56.54
CA PRO A 113 -10.63 -5.90 -57.24
C PRO A 113 -9.35 -6.70 -57.55
N GLU A 114 -8.15 -6.12 -57.35
CA GLU A 114 -6.88 -6.83 -57.49
C GLU A 114 -6.53 -7.71 -56.27
N GLN A 115 -7.28 -7.55 -55.17
CA GLN A 115 -7.12 -8.32 -53.94
C GLN A 115 -8.26 -9.32 -53.77
N THR A 116 -7.98 -10.42 -53.06
CA THR A 116 -8.97 -11.40 -52.61
C THR A 116 -9.44 -11.09 -51.18
N CYS A 117 -10.73 -11.33 -50.93
CA CYS A 117 -11.42 -11.02 -49.69
C CYS A 117 -12.36 -12.18 -49.29
N GLY A 118 -11.80 -13.39 -49.25
CA GLY A 118 -12.53 -14.60 -48.86
C GLY A 118 -13.55 -15.07 -49.90
N ALA A 119 -14.60 -15.76 -49.45
CA ALA A 119 -15.81 -16.12 -50.20
C ALA A 119 -16.94 -16.46 -49.22
N GLY A 120 -18.06 -17.02 -49.67
CA GLY A 120 -19.11 -17.50 -48.75
C GLY A 120 -18.61 -18.63 -47.85
N GLU A 121 -18.69 -18.45 -46.53
CA GLU A 121 -18.19 -19.40 -45.51
C GLU A 121 -16.67 -19.66 -45.61
N ARG A 122 -15.93 -18.70 -46.19
CA ARG A 122 -14.49 -18.79 -46.45
C ARG A 122 -13.83 -17.48 -46.03
N LEU A 123 -13.04 -17.56 -44.97
CA LEU A 123 -12.33 -16.43 -44.40
C LEU A 123 -10.90 -16.44 -44.91
N GLU A 124 -10.49 -15.38 -45.59
CA GLU A 124 -9.09 -15.18 -45.95
C GLU A 124 -8.38 -14.50 -44.79
N VAL A 125 -7.45 -15.20 -44.14
CA VAL A 125 -6.86 -14.79 -42.85
C VAL A 125 -5.44 -14.28 -43.03
N TYR A 126 -5.10 -13.23 -42.29
CA TYR A 126 -3.80 -12.56 -42.26
C TYR A 126 -3.31 -12.37 -40.82
N THR A 127 -2.01 -12.53 -40.63
CA THR A 127 -1.29 -12.06 -39.43
C THR A 127 -1.21 -10.55 -39.54
N ASN A 128 -1.59 -9.85 -38.48
CA ASN A 128 -1.52 -8.40 -38.43
C ASN A 128 -0.16 -7.95 -37.88
N ASP A 129 0.69 -7.38 -38.72
CA ASP A 129 2.00 -6.88 -38.27
C ASP A 129 1.88 -5.49 -37.62
N LEU A 130 0.69 -4.88 -37.64
CA LEU A 130 0.34 -3.69 -36.84
C LEU A 130 0.01 -4.02 -35.38
N TYR A 131 -0.22 -5.30 -35.05
CA TYR A 131 -0.57 -5.70 -33.70
C TYR A 131 0.65 -5.75 -32.78
N THR A 132 0.59 -4.97 -31.72
CA THR A 132 1.51 -5.05 -30.58
C THR A 132 0.78 -5.65 -29.39
N PRO A 133 1.21 -6.81 -28.86
CA PRO A 133 0.64 -7.36 -27.64
C PRO A 133 0.73 -6.37 -26.48
N ALA A 134 -0.35 -6.26 -25.71
CA ALA A 134 -0.34 -5.48 -24.48
C ALA A 134 0.66 -6.07 -23.47
N THR A 135 1.42 -5.21 -22.80
CA THR A 135 2.36 -5.57 -21.73
C THR A 135 2.04 -4.80 -20.46
N PRO A 136 2.49 -5.25 -19.27
CA PRO A 136 2.40 -4.40 -18.09
C PRO A 136 3.10 -3.06 -18.36
N ALA A 137 2.51 -1.96 -17.93
CA ALA A 137 3.14 -0.65 -18.05
C ALA A 137 4.45 -0.59 -17.25
N GLU A 138 5.49 -0.05 -17.87
CA GLU A 138 6.73 0.31 -17.19
C GLU A 138 6.53 1.64 -16.46
N LEU A 139 6.68 1.63 -15.13
CA LEU A 139 6.47 2.76 -14.24
C LEU A 139 7.65 2.86 -13.25
N ASP A 140 7.78 4.01 -12.56
CA ASP A 140 8.73 4.20 -11.46
C ASP A 140 8.36 3.42 -10.18
N VAL A 141 7.38 2.52 -10.28
CA VAL A 141 6.99 1.56 -9.24
C VAL A 141 7.10 0.13 -9.80
N PRO A 142 7.58 -0.84 -9.00
CA PRO A 142 7.69 -2.21 -9.47
C PRO A 142 6.33 -2.82 -9.85
N TYR A 143 6.31 -3.55 -10.97
CA TYR A 143 5.21 -4.45 -11.31
C TYR A 143 5.39 -5.76 -10.54
N LEU A 144 4.40 -6.12 -9.71
CA LEU A 144 4.45 -7.29 -8.83
C LEU A 144 3.90 -8.56 -9.49
N GLY A 145 3.01 -8.41 -10.47
CA GLY A 145 2.44 -9.54 -11.21
C GLY A 145 0.93 -9.50 -11.32
N CYS A 146 0.38 -10.66 -11.70
CA CYS A 146 -1.05 -10.92 -11.76
C CYS A 146 -1.48 -11.64 -10.46
N PHE A 147 -2.63 -11.24 -9.91
CA PHE A 147 -3.16 -11.82 -8.67
C PHE A 147 -4.63 -12.18 -8.81
N VAL A 148 -5.06 -13.18 -8.02
CA VAL A 148 -6.47 -13.58 -7.93
C VAL A 148 -7.23 -12.51 -7.14
N ASP A 149 -8.22 -11.88 -7.76
CA ASP A 149 -9.11 -10.90 -7.11
C ASP A 149 -10.54 -11.45 -7.04
N GLN A 150 -10.70 -12.56 -6.31
CA GLN A 150 -11.97 -13.26 -6.16
C GLN A 150 -12.44 -13.24 -4.70
N GLY A 151 -13.65 -12.73 -4.45
CA GLY A 151 -14.22 -12.66 -3.10
C GLY A 151 -13.86 -11.34 -2.40
N ALA A 152 -13.08 -11.41 -1.33
CA ALA A 152 -12.56 -10.20 -0.67
C ALA A 152 -11.51 -9.56 -1.58
N ARG A 153 -11.66 -8.25 -1.84
CA ARG A 153 -10.79 -7.54 -2.78
C ARG A 153 -9.35 -7.53 -2.30
N VAL A 154 -8.41 -7.78 -3.22
CA VAL A 154 -6.97 -7.70 -2.97
C VAL A 154 -6.57 -6.31 -2.50
N LEU A 155 -7.15 -5.27 -3.11
CA LEU A 155 -6.88 -3.87 -2.84
C LEU A 155 -8.21 -3.14 -2.52
N PRO A 156 -8.69 -3.20 -1.27
CA PRO A 156 -10.05 -2.80 -0.92
C PRO A 156 -10.23 -1.32 -0.54
N ASP A 157 -9.15 -0.53 -0.48
CA ASP A 157 -9.16 0.75 0.24
C ASP A 157 -9.66 1.93 -0.62
N ASN A 158 -9.51 1.88 -1.94
CA ASN A 158 -10.03 2.88 -2.87
C ASN A 158 -10.29 2.26 -4.26
N VAL A 159 -11.31 2.76 -4.95
CA VAL A 159 -11.66 2.31 -6.30
C VAL A 159 -12.00 3.48 -7.21
N LEU A 160 -11.49 3.44 -8.44
CA LEU A 160 -11.79 4.36 -9.53
C LEU A 160 -12.11 3.57 -10.80
N GLY A 161 -13.28 3.77 -11.38
CA GLY A 161 -13.66 3.22 -12.69
C GLY A 161 -13.67 4.32 -13.75
N ASP A 162 -12.97 4.12 -14.87
CA ASP A 162 -12.86 5.13 -15.92
C ASP A 162 -12.61 4.50 -17.30
N ASP A 163 -13.31 4.98 -18.34
CA ASP A 163 -13.21 4.41 -19.69
C ASP A 163 -11.95 4.89 -20.45
N ALA A 164 -11.17 5.80 -19.86
CA ALA A 164 -9.84 6.19 -20.27
C ALA A 164 -8.78 5.74 -19.24
N MET A 165 -8.99 4.58 -18.60
CA MET A 165 -8.06 4.03 -17.62
C MET A 165 -6.70 3.69 -18.25
N THR A 166 -5.62 4.06 -17.56
CA THR A 166 -4.24 3.66 -17.85
C THR A 166 -3.54 3.32 -16.54
N ALA A 167 -2.43 2.60 -16.59
CA ALA A 167 -1.67 2.29 -15.38
C ALA A 167 -1.14 3.56 -14.70
N GLN A 168 -0.72 4.56 -15.48
CA GLN A 168 -0.26 5.86 -14.97
C GLN A 168 -1.39 6.61 -14.25
N LYS A 169 -2.61 6.57 -14.79
CA LYS A 169 -3.78 7.19 -14.18
C LYS A 169 -4.13 6.53 -12.86
N CYS A 170 -4.05 5.20 -12.80
CA CYS A 170 -4.26 4.47 -11.56
C CYS A 170 -3.17 4.75 -10.52
N ALA A 171 -1.90 4.76 -10.94
CA ALA A 171 -0.78 5.08 -10.06
C ALA A 171 -0.94 6.48 -9.43
N ALA A 172 -1.38 7.47 -10.22
CA ALA A 172 -1.66 8.81 -9.73
C ALA A 172 -2.84 8.86 -8.74
N ASN A 173 -3.91 8.09 -9.00
CA ASN A 173 -5.05 7.99 -8.07
C ASN A 173 -4.65 7.34 -6.74
N CYS A 174 -3.74 6.37 -6.79
CA CYS A 174 -3.30 5.58 -5.65
C CYS A 174 -1.97 6.05 -5.05
N ALA A 175 -1.58 7.32 -5.26
CA ALA A 175 -0.29 7.85 -4.78
C ALA A 175 -0.11 7.75 -3.25
N ASP A 176 -1.21 7.77 -2.51
CA ASP A 176 -1.27 7.66 -1.05
C ASP A 176 -1.48 6.21 -0.55
N TYR A 177 -1.21 5.19 -1.38
CA TYR A 177 -1.40 3.77 -1.06
C TYR A 177 -0.13 2.95 -1.30
N SER A 178 0.05 1.85 -0.55
CA SER A 178 1.18 0.91 -0.76
C SER A 178 1.19 0.31 -2.16
N TYR A 179 0.01 -0.08 -2.62
CA TYR A 179 -0.21 -0.83 -3.84
C TYR A 179 -1.35 -0.22 -4.65
N PHE A 180 -1.27 -0.40 -5.96
CA PHE A 180 -2.42 -0.23 -6.83
C PHE A 180 -2.50 -1.37 -7.82
N GLY A 181 -3.69 -1.57 -8.35
CA GLY A 181 -3.89 -2.57 -9.37
C GLY A 181 -5.03 -2.23 -10.32
N LEU A 182 -4.97 -2.88 -11.47
CA LEU A 182 -5.90 -2.65 -12.56
C LEU A 182 -6.70 -3.92 -12.83
N GLU A 183 -8.01 -3.77 -12.92
CA GLU A 183 -8.93 -4.87 -13.24
C GLU A 183 -9.89 -4.47 -14.38
N TYR A 184 -10.33 -5.48 -15.14
CA TYR A 184 -11.42 -5.36 -16.10
C TYR A 184 -11.23 -4.29 -17.19
N GLY A 185 -9.98 -3.92 -17.50
CA GLY A 185 -9.64 -2.90 -18.49
C GLY A 185 -9.91 -1.46 -18.06
N ARG A 186 -10.71 -1.21 -17.01
CA ARG A 186 -11.23 0.13 -16.67
C ARG A 186 -11.21 0.47 -15.19
N GLU A 187 -10.92 -0.51 -14.34
CA GLU A 187 -10.98 -0.35 -12.89
C GLU A 187 -9.58 -0.19 -12.33
N CYS A 188 -9.44 0.75 -11.42
CA CYS A 188 -8.26 1.01 -10.63
C CYS A 188 -8.61 0.77 -9.17
N TRP A 189 -7.76 0.03 -8.48
CA TRP A 189 -7.92 -0.35 -7.09
C TRP A 189 -6.68 0.05 -6.31
N CYS A 190 -6.85 0.64 -5.13
CA CYS A 190 -5.74 0.99 -4.23
C CYS A 190 -5.85 0.19 -2.94
N GLY A 191 -4.71 -0.19 -2.37
CA GLY A 191 -4.68 -0.91 -1.11
C GLY A 191 -3.35 -0.79 -0.40
N ASN A 192 -3.38 -0.96 0.91
CA ASN A 192 -2.18 -0.87 1.74
C ASN A 192 -1.60 -2.22 2.15
N SER A 193 -2.34 -3.31 1.93
CA SER A 193 -1.89 -4.67 2.23
C SER A 193 -1.31 -5.36 0.99
N PRO A 194 -0.26 -6.18 1.16
CA PRO A 194 0.38 -6.87 0.06
C PRO A 194 -0.55 -7.92 -0.56
N PRO A 195 -0.54 -8.07 -1.90
CA PRO A 195 -1.33 -9.10 -2.56
C PRO A 195 -0.78 -10.50 -2.23
N LYS A 196 -1.66 -11.46 -1.92
CA LYS A 196 -1.28 -12.77 -1.37
C LYS A 196 -1.29 -13.92 -2.38
N GLU A 197 -2.28 -13.95 -3.27
CA GLU A 197 -2.52 -15.09 -4.17
C GLU A 197 -2.15 -14.73 -5.61
N ALA A 198 -0.91 -15.09 -6.00
CA ALA A 198 -0.44 -14.90 -7.37
C ALA A 198 -1.20 -15.79 -8.36
N ALA A 199 -1.47 -15.25 -9.54
CA ALA A 199 -2.04 -15.95 -10.68
C ALA A 199 -1.03 -16.02 -11.84
N PRO A 200 -1.17 -16.97 -12.79
CA PRO A 200 -0.39 -16.96 -14.01
C PRO A 200 -0.53 -15.62 -14.74
N ALA A 201 0.59 -15.08 -15.23
CA ALA A 201 0.65 -13.73 -15.81
C ALA A 201 -0.31 -13.56 -17.00
N GLU A 202 -0.55 -14.64 -17.73
CA GLU A 202 -1.38 -14.73 -18.92
C GLU A 202 -2.87 -14.60 -18.61
N GLU A 203 -3.28 -14.78 -17.35
CA GLU A 203 -4.67 -14.62 -16.92
C GLU A 203 -5.05 -13.15 -16.78
N CYS A 204 -4.09 -12.25 -16.59
CA CYS A 204 -4.30 -10.80 -16.66
C CYS A 204 -4.06 -10.30 -18.10
N SER A 205 -5.06 -10.47 -18.96
CA SER A 205 -4.93 -10.29 -20.42
C SER A 205 -5.74 -9.15 -21.02
N PHE A 206 -6.52 -8.43 -20.21
CA PHE A 206 -7.35 -7.34 -20.72
C PHE A 206 -6.49 -6.11 -20.97
N PRO A 207 -6.57 -5.50 -22.17
CA PRO A 207 -5.93 -4.22 -22.40
C PRO A 207 -6.63 -3.11 -21.59
N CYS A 208 -5.88 -2.07 -21.23
CA CYS A 208 -6.45 -0.89 -20.61
C CYS A 208 -7.34 -0.11 -21.60
N ALA A 209 -8.46 0.42 -21.12
CA ALA A 209 -9.44 1.13 -21.95
C ALA A 209 -8.88 2.45 -22.52
N GLY A 210 -7.99 3.11 -21.77
CA GLY A 210 -7.31 4.35 -22.19
C GLY A 210 -5.99 4.15 -22.94
N ASP A 211 -5.40 2.95 -22.90
CA ASP A 211 -4.17 2.61 -23.61
C ASP A 211 -4.09 1.09 -23.82
N ASP A 212 -4.39 0.63 -25.04
CA ASP A 212 -4.46 -0.80 -25.34
C ASP A 212 -3.11 -1.50 -25.47
N THR A 213 -2.01 -0.74 -25.35
CA THR A 213 -0.67 -1.30 -25.24
C THR A 213 -0.35 -1.75 -23.82
N GLN A 214 -1.20 -1.41 -22.84
CA GLN A 214 -1.02 -1.73 -21.42
C GLN A 214 -1.99 -2.81 -20.95
N LEU A 215 -1.57 -3.64 -19.99
CA LEU A 215 -2.44 -4.63 -19.33
C LEU A 215 -3.17 -4.03 -18.11
N CYS A 216 -4.47 -4.33 -18.02
CA CYS A 216 -5.40 -3.90 -16.98
C CYS A 216 -6.27 -5.07 -16.45
N GLY A 217 -5.61 -6.15 -16.05
CA GLY A 217 -6.19 -7.29 -15.35
C GLY A 217 -6.99 -8.22 -16.27
N ALA A 218 -8.01 -8.86 -15.72
CA ALA A 218 -9.11 -9.54 -16.40
C ALA A 218 -10.26 -9.71 -15.39
N GLY A 219 -11.27 -10.54 -15.68
CA GLY A 219 -12.30 -10.85 -14.69
C GLY A 219 -11.75 -11.66 -13.50
N ASN A 220 -11.86 -11.12 -12.28
CA ASN A 220 -11.30 -11.66 -11.03
C ASN A 220 -9.77 -11.79 -11.06
N ARG A 221 -9.10 -10.94 -11.85
CA ARG A 221 -7.64 -10.95 -12.02
C ARG A 221 -7.13 -9.53 -12.06
N ILE A 222 -6.20 -9.21 -11.18
CA ILE A 222 -5.68 -7.85 -11.02
C ILE A 222 -4.18 -7.82 -11.32
N ASN A 223 -3.76 -6.93 -12.22
CA ASN A 223 -2.34 -6.58 -12.35
C ASN A 223 -1.99 -5.63 -11.21
N VAL A 224 -0.98 -5.94 -10.40
CA VAL A 224 -0.61 -5.11 -9.24
C VAL A 224 0.77 -4.51 -9.41
N TRP A 225 0.89 -3.24 -9.08
CA TRP A 225 2.13 -2.51 -8.90
C TRP A 225 2.25 -2.04 -7.46
N GLY A 226 3.49 -1.87 -7.03
CA GLY A 226 3.82 -1.39 -5.71
C GLY A 226 5.21 -1.84 -5.33
N SER A 227 5.71 -1.32 -4.22
CA SER A 227 6.98 -1.75 -3.67
C SER A 227 6.72 -2.17 -2.23
N PRO A 228 7.19 -3.35 -1.78
CA PRO A 228 7.56 -3.49 -0.39
C PRO A 228 8.71 -2.50 -0.19
N VAL A 229 8.37 -1.30 0.25
CA VAL A 229 9.39 -0.31 0.63
C VAL A 229 10.16 -0.93 1.78
N ALA A 230 11.47 -1.07 1.61
CA ALA A 230 12.31 -1.54 2.69
C ALA A 230 12.22 -0.53 3.85
N SER A 231 12.11 -1.03 5.07
CA SER A 231 12.32 -0.19 6.25
C SER A 231 13.72 0.42 6.16
N PRO A 232 13.90 1.73 6.44
CA PRO A 232 15.23 2.33 6.44
C PRO A 232 16.10 1.67 7.49
N GLU A 233 17.42 1.57 7.25
CA GLU A 233 18.34 0.95 8.21
C GLU A 233 18.39 1.71 9.55
N THR A 234 18.15 3.02 9.53
CA THR A 234 18.19 3.89 10.72
C THR A 234 17.11 4.97 10.69
N VAL A 235 16.64 5.36 11.87
CA VAL A 235 15.73 6.49 12.10
C VAL A 235 16.22 7.23 13.34
N GLY A 236 16.86 8.40 13.14
CA GLY A 236 17.50 9.10 14.24
C GLY A 236 18.62 8.26 14.87
N GLU A 237 18.49 7.96 16.16
CA GLU A 237 19.46 7.14 16.92
C GLU A 237 19.10 5.64 16.92
N PHE A 238 17.96 5.26 16.35
CA PHE A 238 17.52 3.86 16.34
C PHE A 238 17.92 3.17 15.03
N GLU A 239 18.28 1.89 15.15
CA GLU A 239 18.58 0.98 14.05
C GLU A 239 17.40 0.03 13.82
N TYR A 240 17.12 -0.31 12.56
CA TYR A 240 16.05 -1.25 12.23
C TYR A 240 16.38 -2.64 12.79
N ALA A 241 15.52 -3.13 13.68
CA ALA A 241 15.69 -4.42 14.33
C ALA A 241 15.01 -5.55 13.56
N GLY A 242 13.90 -5.28 12.88
CA GLY A 242 13.17 -6.27 12.11
C GLY A 242 11.67 -6.04 12.07
N CYS A 243 10.97 -6.96 11.39
CA CYS A 243 9.52 -7.03 11.35
C CYS A 243 9.07 -8.15 12.29
N TYR A 244 8.20 -7.84 13.24
CA TYR A 244 7.77 -8.79 14.28
C TYR A 244 6.25 -8.96 14.29
N THR A 245 5.78 -10.11 14.77
CA THR A 245 4.36 -10.33 15.06
C THR A 245 3.91 -9.47 16.24
N ASP A 246 2.83 -8.70 16.10
CA ASP A 246 2.22 -7.88 17.16
C ASP A 246 0.72 -8.14 17.21
N ARG A 247 0.25 -8.98 18.15
CA ARG A 247 -1.17 -9.36 18.21
C ARG A 247 -1.93 -8.48 19.19
N HIS A 248 -3.23 -8.27 18.95
CA HIS A 248 -4.05 -7.40 19.79
C HIS A 248 -4.05 -7.79 21.30
N ASP A 249 -3.94 -9.08 21.62
CA ASP A 249 -3.87 -9.60 22.99
C ASP A 249 -2.44 -9.59 23.59
N LEU A 250 -1.42 -9.42 22.73
CA LEU A 250 -0.01 -9.61 23.05
C LEU A 250 0.83 -8.63 22.24
N HIS A 251 0.82 -7.37 22.68
CA HIS A 251 1.67 -6.35 22.08
C HIS A 251 3.14 -6.66 22.31
N THR A 252 3.95 -6.53 21.26
CA THR A 252 5.39 -6.77 21.26
C THR A 252 6.15 -5.75 22.10
N LEU A 253 5.65 -4.51 22.14
CA LEU A 253 6.19 -3.41 22.92
C LEU A 253 5.09 -2.88 23.85
N LYS A 254 5.34 -2.87 25.17
CA LYS A 254 4.33 -2.60 26.21
C LYS A 254 4.39 -1.23 26.87
N GLY A 255 5.22 -0.33 26.36
CA GLY A 255 5.32 1.05 26.83
C GLY A 255 4.21 1.95 26.24
N LYS A 256 4.52 3.24 26.11
CA LYS A 256 3.58 4.25 25.61
C LYS A 256 3.08 3.93 24.19
N VAL A 257 1.84 4.30 23.91
CA VAL A 257 1.20 4.13 22.60
C VAL A 257 0.71 5.48 22.05
N LEU A 258 1.01 5.75 20.78
CA LEU A 258 0.53 6.91 20.04
C LEU A 258 -0.27 6.43 18.81
N ARG A 259 -1.46 7.00 18.60
CA ARG A 259 -2.26 6.80 17.38
C ARG A 259 -2.41 8.12 16.65
N GLU A 260 -1.94 8.17 15.42
CA GLU A 260 -1.92 9.37 14.59
C GLU A 260 -2.08 8.98 13.12
N ASN A 261 -3.06 9.60 12.45
CA ASN A 261 -3.32 9.30 11.03
C ASN A 261 -2.13 9.69 10.15
N SER A 262 -1.42 10.76 10.53
CA SER A 262 -0.23 11.24 9.84
C SER A 262 1.09 10.66 10.38
N MET A 263 1.12 9.36 10.76
CA MET A 263 2.29 8.73 11.36
C MET A 263 3.52 8.77 10.42
N THR A 264 4.70 9.00 10.99
CA THR A 264 6.00 8.93 10.33
C THR A 264 6.96 8.20 11.27
N LEU A 265 8.03 7.59 10.76
CA LEU A 265 9.03 6.94 11.61
C LEU A 265 9.64 7.93 12.61
N GLU A 266 9.94 9.16 12.20
CA GLU A 266 10.54 10.20 13.04
C GLU A 266 9.61 10.66 14.17
N LYS A 267 8.31 10.80 13.90
CA LYS A 267 7.31 11.09 14.94
C LYS A 267 7.30 10.00 16.00
N CYS A 268 7.32 8.72 15.59
CA CYS A 268 7.33 7.61 16.55
C CYS A 268 8.64 7.55 17.34
N ALA A 269 9.79 7.66 16.66
CA ALA A 269 11.11 7.72 17.30
C ALA A 269 11.20 8.84 18.34
N ASN A 270 10.72 10.04 18.01
CA ASN A 270 10.70 11.18 18.94
C ASN A 270 9.75 10.97 20.12
N PHE A 271 8.59 10.34 19.89
CA PHE A 271 7.64 10.00 20.95
C PHE A 271 8.22 8.97 21.92
N CYS A 272 8.99 8.02 21.41
CA CYS A 272 9.63 6.94 22.16
C CYS A 272 11.09 7.24 22.55
N LYS A 273 11.54 8.49 22.53
CA LYS A 273 12.94 8.88 22.80
C LYS A 273 13.48 8.41 24.17
N ASP A 274 12.60 8.19 25.14
CA ASP A 274 12.95 7.74 26.50
C ASP A 274 12.96 6.21 26.62
N TYR A 275 12.67 5.50 25.53
CA TYR A 275 12.59 4.04 25.44
C TYR A 275 13.73 3.47 24.58
N GLY A 276 14.07 2.20 24.80
CA GLY A 276 15.07 1.48 24.01
C GLY A 276 14.58 1.07 22.61
N HIS A 277 13.25 0.97 22.45
CA HIS A 277 12.62 0.54 21.22
C HIS A 277 11.42 1.42 20.87
N PHE A 278 11.22 1.62 19.58
CA PHE A 278 9.94 2.04 19.04
C PHE A 278 9.50 1.08 17.95
N GLY A 279 8.19 0.94 17.79
CA GLY A 279 7.58 0.11 16.78
C GLY A 279 6.41 0.83 16.12
N VAL A 280 6.22 0.59 14.83
CA VAL A 280 5.12 1.17 14.05
C VAL A 280 4.30 0.07 13.38
N THR A 281 2.97 0.19 13.47
CA THR A 281 2.02 -0.77 12.92
C THR A 281 0.78 -0.08 12.35
N PHE A 282 0.09 -0.78 11.45
CA PHE A 282 -1.17 -0.36 10.84
C PHE A 282 -1.11 1.02 10.18
N GLY A 283 0.09 1.45 9.74
CA GLY A 283 0.31 2.76 9.11
C GLY A 283 0.17 3.96 10.04
N THR A 284 -0.39 3.80 11.24
CA THR A 284 -0.95 4.90 12.05
C THR A 284 -0.67 4.77 13.54
N GLN A 285 -0.16 3.62 13.99
CA GLN A 285 0.06 3.35 15.40
C GLN A 285 1.56 3.24 15.68
N CYS A 286 1.95 3.77 16.83
CA CYS A 286 3.31 3.80 17.33
C CYS A 286 3.30 3.24 18.76
N PHE A 287 4.23 2.33 19.04
CA PHE A 287 4.39 1.66 20.32
C PHE A 287 5.82 1.85 20.79
N CYS A 288 6.02 2.17 22.07
CA CYS A 288 7.33 2.24 22.69
C CYS A 288 7.57 1.00 23.55
N GLY A 289 8.82 0.61 23.76
CA GLY A 289 9.15 -0.49 24.67
C GLY A 289 10.58 -0.41 25.18
N THR A 290 10.80 -0.92 26.39
CA THR A 290 12.15 -1.08 26.96
C THR A 290 12.80 -2.38 26.54
N GLU A 291 12.00 -3.35 26.09
CA GLU A 291 12.42 -4.63 25.55
C GLU A 291 11.43 -5.09 24.47
N ILE A 292 11.88 -6.01 23.61
CA ILE A 292 11.04 -6.76 22.68
C ILE A 292 10.56 -8.01 23.41
N GLU A 293 9.24 -8.19 23.52
CA GLU A 293 8.67 -9.32 24.26
C GLU A 293 9.16 -10.67 23.72
N PRO A 294 9.57 -11.63 24.58
CA PRO A 294 10.08 -12.93 24.14
C PRO A 294 9.09 -13.77 23.31
N THR A 295 7.80 -13.43 23.36
CA THR A 295 6.76 -14.07 22.57
C THR A 295 6.67 -13.55 21.14
N ALA A 296 7.42 -12.50 20.79
CA ALA A 296 7.42 -11.93 19.45
C ALA A 296 8.29 -12.76 18.50
N GLU A 297 7.71 -13.13 17.36
CA GLU A 297 8.42 -13.85 16.30
C GLU A 297 8.84 -12.85 15.21
N GLU A 298 10.11 -12.89 14.82
CA GLU A 298 10.60 -12.14 13.66
C GLU A 298 10.12 -12.81 12.37
N VAL A 299 9.59 -12.02 11.45
CA VAL A 299 9.08 -12.46 10.15
C VAL A 299 9.75 -11.68 9.01
N LEU A 300 9.44 -12.06 7.77
CA LEU A 300 10.00 -11.37 6.61
C LEU A 300 9.56 -9.90 6.59
N GLN A 301 10.48 -8.98 6.27
CA GLN A 301 10.16 -7.55 6.18
C GLN A 301 9.00 -7.26 5.22
N ALA A 302 8.83 -8.07 4.18
CA ALA A 302 7.71 -7.97 3.24
C ALA A 302 6.32 -8.12 3.91
N GLU A 303 6.24 -8.67 5.13
CA GLU A 303 5.01 -8.71 5.92
C GLU A 303 4.72 -7.40 6.66
N CYS A 304 5.69 -6.48 6.78
CA CYS A 304 5.54 -5.15 7.36
C CYS A 304 5.55 -4.07 6.26
N SER A 305 4.59 -4.17 5.33
CA SER A 305 4.61 -3.40 4.08
C SER A 305 3.57 -2.27 3.98
N MET A 306 2.79 -2.06 5.04
CA MET A 306 1.84 -0.96 5.10
C MET A 306 2.59 0.36 5.18
N ARG A 307 2.31 1.31 4.28
CA ARG A 307 2.93 2.63 4.31
C ARG A 307 2.56 3.40 5.58
N CYS A 308 3.44 4.28 6.02
CA CYS A 308 3.12 5.23 7.09
C CYS A 308 2.12 6.28 6.59
N GLY A 309 1.06 6.56 7.35
CA GLY A 309 -0.02 7.46 6.94
C GLY A 309 0.36 8.94 6.82
N GLY A 310 1.55 9.34 7.29
CA GLY A 310 2.12 10.68 7.12
C GLY A 310 3.43 10.73 6.34
N ASP A 311 3.97 9.58 5.94
CA ASP A 311 5.13 9.51 5.05
C ASP A 311 5.09 8.22 4.24
N TYR A 312 4.56 8.34 3.03
CA TYR A 312 4.39 7.23 2.13
C TYR A 312 5.71 6.67 1.62
N ASN A 313 6.87 7.31 1.81
CA ASN A 313 8.16 6.72 1.44
C ASN A 313 8.70 5.75 2.48
N ASN A 314 7.96 5.50 3.56
CA ASN A 314 8.34 4.60 4.64
C ASN A 314 7.20 3.61 4.97
N VAL A 315 7.56 2.52 5.64
CA VAL A 315 6.62 1.46 6.06
C VAL A 315 6.45 1.42 7.57
N CYS A 316 5.19 1.31 7.99
CA CYS A 316 4.75 1.33 9.36
C CYS A 316 3.97 0.05 9.70
N GLY A 317 4.66 -1.09 9.59
CA GLY A 317 4.15 -2.41 9.94
C GLY A 317 3.11 -2.94 8.95
N ASP A 318 2.13 -3.68 9.45
CA ASP A 318 0.92 -4.15 8.73
C ASP A 318 -0.08 -4.65 9.79
N ALA A 319 -1.20 -5.26 9.39
CA ALA A 319 -2.10 -5.93 10.33
C ALA A 319 -1.36 -7.05 11.09
N ASP A 320 -1.40 -6.98 12.42
CA ASP A 320 -0.68 -7.86 13.35
C ASP A 320 0.86 -7.92 13.12
N ARG A 321 1.44 -6.85 12.56
CA ARG A 321 2.86 -6.75 12.22
C ARG A 321 3.43 -5.41 12.65
N LEU A 322 4.60 -5.43 13.27
CA LEU A 322 5.27 -4.26 13.83
C LEU A 322 6.69 -4.16 13.27
N ASN A 323 6.98 -3.08 12.56
CA ASN A 323 8.38 -2.73 12.26
C ASN A 323 8.99 -2.17 13.54
N ILE A 324 10.05 -2.79 14.06
CA ILE A 324 10.72 -2.37 15.29
C ILE A 324 12.07 -1.76 14.97
N PHE A 325 12.38 -0.67 15.66
CA PHE A 325 13.66 0.02 15.66
C PHE A 325 14.18 0.09 17.09
N SER A 326 15.47 -0.14 17.28
CA SER A 326 16.12 -0.30 18.58
C SER A 326 17.34 0.60 18.69
N LEU A 327 17.60 1.14 19.88
CA LEU A 327 18.88 1.78 20.14
C LEU A 327 20.00 0.71 20.12
N PRO A 328 21.18 1.02 19.55
CA PRO A 328 22.29 0.06 19.48
C PRO A 328 22.92 -0.24 20.85
N ASN A 329 22.68 0.62 21.85
CA ASN A 329 23.19 0.46 23.21
C ASN A 329 22.04 0.12 24.16
N CYS A 330 22.26 -0.86 25.05
CA CYS A 330 21.30 -1.21 26.09
C CYS A 330 21.06 -0.01 27.01
N GLN A 331 19.78 0.36 27.17
CA GLN A 331 19.35 1.26 28.23
C GLN A 331 19.50 0.57 29.60
N PRO A 332 19.72 1.31 30.69
CA PRO A 332 19.75 0.72 32.03
C PRO A 332 18.41 0.05 32.37
N ASP A 333 18.47 -1.07 33.09
CA ASP A 333 17.27 -1.80 33.52
C ASP A 333 16.36 -0.91 34.38
N VAL A 334 15.11 -0.79 33.94
CA VAL A 334 14.07 -0.06 34.67
C VAL A 334 13.48 -1.00 35.72
N THR A 335 13.40 -0.54 36.97
CA THR A 335 12.92 -1.36 38.09
C THR A 335 11.95 -0.61 38.97
N ASN A 336 11.05 -1.35 39.63
CA ASN A 336 10.22 -0.78 40.68
C ASN A 336 11.10 -0.47 41.90
N LEU A 337 10.91 0.71 42.50
CA LEU A 337 11.61 1.07 43.73
C LEU A 337 11.12 0.16 44.86
N ALA A 338 11.94 -0.75 45.36
CA ALA A 338 11.52 -1.69 46.40
C ALA A 338 10.92 -0.98 47.64
N THR A 339 11.51 0.17 48.01
CA THR A 339 11.05 1.03 49.11
C THR A 339 11.19 2.50 48.73
N VAL A 340 10.16 3.31 49.00
CA VAL A 340 10.11 4.74 48.68
C VAL A 340 9.15 5.48 49.62
N GLY A 341 9.57 6.59 50.21
CA GLY A 341 8.68 7.46 50.99
C GLY A 341 7.96 6.80 52.17
N GLY A 342 8.47 5.70 52.72
CA GLY A 342 7.79 4.91 53.76
C GLY A 342 6.80 3.87 53.25
N PHE A 343 6.84 3.54 51.96
CA PHE A 343 6.05 2.50 51.32
C PHE A 343 6.95 1.44 50.67
N ASN A 344 6.46 0.21 50.56
CA ASN A 344 7.09 -0.86 49.80
C ASN A 344 6.29 -1.17 48.54
N TYR A 345 6.98 -1.42 47.42
CA TYR A 345 6.34 -1.93 46.21
C TYR A 345 5.62 -3.25 46.51
N GLN A 346 4.40 -3.39 45.99
CA GLN A 346 3.56 -4.58 46.17
C GLN A 346 3.53 -5.40 44.89
N SER A 347 2.87 -4.88 43.87
CA SER A 347 2.68 -5.54 42.57
C SER A 347 2.04 -4.58 41.57
N CYS A 348 2.04 -4.98 40.31
CA CYS A 348 1.17 -4.41 39.30
C CYS A 348 -0.30 -4.77 39.60
N TRP A 349 -1.21 -3.80 39.46
CA TRP A 349 -2.61 -3.94 39.83
C TRP A 349 -3.55 -3.45 38.73
N LYS A 350 -4.68 -4.14 38.56
CA LYS A 350 -5.73 -3.72 37.61
C LYS A 350 -6.50 -2.55 38.20
N ASP A 351 -6.71 -1.52 37.40
CA ASP A 351 -7.58 -0.40 37.74
C ASP A 351 -8.83 -0.39 36.85
N ASP A 352 -9.89 0.26 37.30
CA ASP A 352 -11.15 0.40 36.56
C ASP A 352 -11.65 1.86 36.68
N ARG A 353 -12.33 2.39 35.67
CA ARG A 353 -12.87 3.75 35.72
C ARG A 353 -14.09 3.86 36.63
N ASP A 354 -14.87 2.79 36.72
CA ASP A 354 -16.10 2.71 37.50
C ASP A 354 -15.87 2.12 38.90
N ALA A 355 -14.75 1.42 39.09
CA ALA A 355 -14.36 0.79 40.36
C ALA A 355 -12.84 0.88 40.59
N ARG A 356 -12.37 2.08 40.96
CA ARG A 356 -10.94 2.34 41.17
C ARG A 356 -10.32 1.41 42.20
N ALA A 357 -9.12 0.92 41.92
CA ALA A 357 -8.35 0.12 42.88
C ALA A 357 -7.94 0.94 44.10
N LEU A 358 -7.67 2.24 43.89
CA LEU A 358 -7.41 3.25 44.93
C LEU A 358 -8.37 4.43 44.70
N ASP A 359 -9.34 4.59 45.59
CA ASP A 359 -10.48 5.52 45.45
C ASP A 359 -10.32 6.85 46.20
N GLY A 360 -9.13 7.11 46.75
CA GLY A 360 -8.82 8.32 47.48
C GLY A 360 -8.41 9.50 46.58
N LYS A 361 -7.28 10.12 46.90
CA LYS A 361 -6.80 11.30 46.16
C LYS A 361 -6.21 10.88 44.81
N VAL A 362 -6.49 11.64 43.76
CA VAL A 362 -5.87 11.48 42.43
C VAL A 362 -5.20 12.79 42.03
N GLU A 363 -3.96 12.71 41.54
CA GLU A 363 -3.17 13.83 41.04
C GLU A 363 -2.58 13.49 39.67
N ARG A 364 -2.48 14.46 38.77
CA ARG A 364 -1.81 14.30 37.47
C ARG A 364 -0.69 15.31 37.33
N SER A 365 0.46 14.87 36.83
CA SER A 365 1.64 15.72 36.65
C SER A 365 2.46 15.25 35.45
N ASN A 366 2.89 16.18 34.61
CA ASN A 366 3.76 15.91 33.45
C ASN A 366 5.22 15.59 33.83
N ASP A 367 5.55 15.68 35.10
CA ASP A 367 6.83 15.33 35.74
C ASP A 367 6.59 14.33 36.90
N MET A 368 5.55 13.49 36.80
CA MET A 368 5.27 12.50 37.84
C MET A 368 6.43 11.51 37.98
N THR A 369 6.78 11.21 39.23
CA THR A 369 7.72 10.15 39.59
C THR A 369 7.11 9.33 40.73
N VAL A 370 7.63 8.12 40.96
CA VAL A 370 7.21 7.30 42.12
C VAL A 370 7.48 8.05 43.43
N ILE A 371 8.64 8.73 43.51
CA ILE A 371 9.02 9.53 44.68
C ILE A 371 8.02 10.68 44.90
N LYS A 372 7.66 11.40 43.84
CA LYS A 372 6.69 12.51 43.91
C LYS A 372 5.31 12.02 44.37
N CYS A 373 4.84 10.90 43.82
CA CYS A 373 3.56 10.31 44.22
C CYS A 373 3.56 9.85 45.69
N SER A 374 4.65 9.23 46.16
CA SER A 374 4.79 8.84 47.57
C SER A 374 4.64 10.03 48.52
N GLY A 375 5.20 11.19 48.15
CA GLY A 375 5.06 12.43 48.92
C GLY A 375 3.63 12.98 48.90
N ILE A 376 2.97 12.96 47.73
CA ILE A 376 1.56 13.37 47.56
C ILE A 376 0.63 12.53 48.45
N CYS A 377 0.90 11.24 48.59
CA CYS A 377 0.08 10.29 49.33
C CYS A 377 0.54 10.09 50.79
N THR A 378 1.33 11.01 51.34
CA THR A 378 1.71 10.97 52.76
C THR A 378 0.45 10.91 53.63
N GLY A 379 0.36 9.89 54.49
CA GLY A 379 -0.79 9.65 55.37
C GLY A 379 -1.85 8.69 54.83
N TYR A 380 -1.70 8.21 53.60
CA TYR A 380 -2.50 7.10 53.06
C TYR A 380 -1.83 5.74 53.28
N SER A 381 -2.63 4.67 53.31
CA SER A 381 -2.11 3.29 53.41
C SER A 381 -1.47 2.81 52.10
N PHE A 382 -1.89 3.34 50.96
CA PHE A 382 -1.41 2.95 49.64
C PHE A 382 -1.26 4.16 48.73
N PHE A 383 -0.32 4.04 47.79
CA PHE A 383 -0.33 4.84 46.58
C PHE A 383 -0.08 3.98 45.34
N GLY A 384 -0.46 4.49 44.18
CA GLY A 384 -0.18 3.86 42.89
C GLY A 384 0.10 4.90 41.82
N VAL A 385 0.95 4.55 40.87
CA VAL A 385 1.26 5.37 39.69
C VAL A 385 0.77 4.68 38.43
N SER A 386 0.23 5.44 37.47
CA SER A 386 -0.40 4.94 36.23
C SER A 386 -0.28 5.95 35.09
N ASP A 387 -0.30 5.46 33.84
CA ASP A 387 -0.28 6.23 32.59
C ASP A 387 0.85 7.28 32.54
N SER A 388 2.04 6.94 33.05
CA SER A 388 3.22 7.81 33.18
C SER A 388 3.09 9.06 34.07
N GLU A 389 1.89 9.58 34.29
CA GLU A 389 1.63 10.93 34.80
C GLU A 389 0.67 10.96 35.99
N SER A 390 -0.07 9.88 36.23
CA SER A 390 -1.15 9.84 37.22
C SER A 390 -0.69 9.20 38.53
N CYS A 391 -1.06 9.80 39.64
CA CYS A 391 -0.83 9.33 41.00
C CYS A 391 -2.17 9.13 41.72
N PHE A 392 -2.35 7.99 42.35
CA PHE A 392 -3.54 7.59 43.07
C PHE A 392 -3.17 7.25 44.51
N CYS A 393 -3.95 7.71 45.47
CA CYS A 393 -3.80 7.40 46.89
C CYS A 393 -5.05 6.65 47.38
N GLY A 394 -4.90 5.76 48.35
CA GLY A 394 -6.04 5.07 48.95
C GLY A 394 -5.70 4.48 50.31
N ASN A 395 -6.72 4.21 51.12
CA ASN A 395 -6.55 3.51 52.40
C ASN A 395 -6.90 2.03 52.32
N GLU A 396 -7.57 1.64 51.23
CA GLU A 396 -7.92 0.28 50.88
C GLU A 396 -7.45 0.01 49.45
N LEU A 397 -7.09 -1.23 49.16
CA LEU A 397 -6.71 -1.69 47.82
C LEU A 397 -7.77 -2.68 47.34
N ALA A 398 -8.59 -2.25 46.38
CA ALA A 398 -9.64 -3.05 45.77
C ALA A 398 -9.16 -3.68 44.45
N GLY A 399 -9.81 -4.76 44.00
CA GLY A 399 -9.50 -5.40 42.70
C GLY A 399 -8.50 -6.56 42.80
N GLN A 400 -7.75 -6.78 41.71
CA GLN A 400 -6.82 -7.90 41.57
C GLN A 400 -5.48 -7.45 40.98
N SER A 401 -4.42 -8.19 41.29
CA SER A 401 -3.12 -8.01 40.64
C SER A 401 -3.18 -8.26 39.14
N ALA A 402 -2.23 -7.68 38.42
CA ALA A 402 -1.97 -7.87 37.02
C ALA A 402 -0.55 -8.42 36.81
N PRO A 403 -0.26 -9.04 35.65
CA PRO A 403 1.12 -9.34 35.25
C PRO A 403 2.01 -8.09 35.28
N GLU A 404 3.22 -8.22 35.81
CA GLU A 404 4.15 -7.09 36.00
C GLU A 404 4.44 -6.32 34.70
N GLY A 405 4.54 -7.03 33.57
CA GLY A 405 4.77 -6.41 32.26
C GLY A 405 3.63 -5.49 31.79
N GLU A 406 2.44 -5.54 32.39
CA GLU A 406 1.35 -4.60 32.10
C GLU A 406 1.51 -3.24 32.82
N CYS A 407 2.49 -3.12 33.73
CA CYS A 407 2.85 -1.88 34.41
C CYS A 407 4.25 -1.39 33.98
N SER A 408 4.46 -1.27 32.67
CA SER A 408 5.75 -0.98 32.03
C SER A 408 5.78 0.36 31.28
N GLU A 409 4.94 1.32 31.65
CA GLU A 409 5.10 2.71 31.21
C GLU A 409 6.12 3.45 32.07
N LEU A 410 7.01 4.21 31.45
CA LEU A 410 8.03 4.99 32.15
C LEU A 410 7.41 6.23 32.78
N CYS A 411 7.85 6.61 33.97
CA CYS A 411 7.40 7.84 34.62
C CYS A 411 7.77 9.08 33.80
N ALA A 412 6.84 10.02 33.66
CA ALA A 412 7.06 11.23 32.88
C ALA A 412 8.18 12.13 33.44
N GLY A 413 8.41 12.09 34.77
CA GLY A 413 9.47 12.84 35.43
C GLY A 413 10.79 12.09 35.63
N ASP A 414 10.83 10.76 35.39
CA ASP A 414 12.04 9.93 35.56
C ASP A 414 11.91 8.62 34.78
N SER A 415 12.60 8.52 33.64
CA SER A 415 12.56 7.35 32.77
C SER A 415 13.24 6.10 33.33
N THR A 416 13.82 6.17 34.54
CA THR A 416 14.37 5.01 35.24
C THR A 416 13.36 4.30 36.17
N GLN A 417 12.12 4.78 36.21
CA GLN A 417 11.06 4.28 37.08
C GLN A 417 9.82 3.85 36.30
N TRP A 418 9.15 2.80 36.77
CA TRP A 418 7.84 2.38 36.26
C TRP A 418 6.68 3.18 36.86
N CYS A 419 5.76 3.63 36.01
CA CYS A 419 4.57 4.42 36.31
C CYS A 419 3.30 3.82 35.69
N GLY A 420 3.13 2.52 35.86
CA GLY A 420 1.93 1.75 35.56
C GLY A 420 1.71 1.56 34.07
N GLY A 421 0.46 1.70 33.66
CA GLY A 421 0.03 1.68 32.27
C GLY A 421 -1.48 1.94 32.17
N ASN A 422 -2.05 1.78 30.98
CA ASN A 422 -3.48 1.98 30.75
C ASN A 422 -4.34 1.11 31.66
N LEU A 423 -5.01 1.75 32.63
CA LEU A 423 -5.78 1.08 33.69
C LEU A 423 -4.95 0.04 34.47
N ARG A 424 -3.67 0.37 34.70
CA ARG A 424 -2.71 -0.44 35.46
C ARG A 424 -1.90 0.43 36.40
N LEU A 425 -1.76 -0.02 37.65
CA LEU A 425 -1.09 0.70 38.73
C LEU A 425 0.11 -0.10 39.23
N ASN A 426 1.30 0.50 39.27
CA ASN A 426 2.33 0.01 40.19
C ASN A 426 1.93 0.44 41.60
N VAL A 427 1.51 -0.49 42.46
CA VAL A 427 0.98 -0.19 43.79
C VAL A 427 2.06 -0.34 44.86
N TYR A 428 2.07 0.60 45.80
CA TYR A 428 2.98 0.68 46.93
C TYR A 428 2.17 0.78 48.23
N GLY A 429 2.52 -0.03 49.23
CA GLY A 429 1.82 -0.11 50.52
C GLY A 429 2.66 0.42 51.67
N ALA A 430 2.04 1.13 52.61
CA ALA A 430 2.71 1.78 53.73
C ALA A 430 3.43 0.76 54.62
N ILE A 431 4.64 1.08 55.04
CA ILE A 431 5.41 0.27 55.97
C ILE A 431 4.83 0.49 57.38
N PRO A 432 4.38 -0.57 58.08
CA PRO A 432 3.88 -0.42 59.44
C PRO A 432 4.95 0.20 60.35
N ALA A 433 4.58 1.24 61.09
CA ALA A 433 5.47 1.81 62.10
C ALA A 433 5.76 0.74 63.16
N VAL A 434 7.03 0.37 63.31
CA VAL A 434 7.46 -0.49 64.42
C VAL A 434 7.28 0.29 65.71
N THR A 435 6.19 0.04 66.44
CA THR A 435 6.02 0.54 67.80
C THR A 435 7.04 -0.13 68.70
N THR A 436 8.14 0.57 68.97
CA THR A 436 9.06 0.21 70.05
C THR A 436 8.42 0.63 71.38
N THR A 437 7.69 -0.30 72.01
CA THR A 437 7.31 -0.16 73.41
C THR A 437 8.58 -0.26 74.26
N SER A 438 9.15 0.89 74.64
CA SER A 438 10.15 0.95 75.71
C SER A 438 9.45 0.65 77.03
N ALA A 439 9.59 -0.60 77.50
CA ALA A 439 9.23 -0.94 78.87
C ALA A 439 10.28 -0.33 79.81
N ALA A 440 9.93 0.79 80.45
CA ALA A 440 10.70 1.32 81.56
C ALA A 440 10.65 0.32 82.72
N ALA A 441 11.79 -0.25 83.08
CA ALA A 441 11.93 -1.08 84.27
C ALA A 441 11.83 -0.19 85.52
N GLU A 442 10.80 -0.43 86.35
CA GLU A 442 10.71 0.13 87.69
C GLU A 442 11.77 -0.51 88.62
N PRO A 443 12.43 0.28 89.50
CA PRO A 443 13.38 -0.27 90.45
C PRO A 443 12.65 -0.93 91.62
N THR A 444 12.97 -2.20 91.87
CA THR A 444 12.52 -2.93 93.06
C THR A 444 13.25 -2.42 94.31
N VAL A 445 12.49 -1.87 95.25
CA VAL A 445 12.96 -1.55 96.60
C VAL A 445 12.90 -2.82 97.44
N THR A 446 14.06 -3.26 97.94
CA THR A 446 14.18 -4.31 98.96
C THR A 446 14.15 -3.67 100.34
N GLU A 447 13.16 -4.00 101.17
CA GLU A 447 13.21 -3.81 102.62
C GLU A 447 13.70 -5.08 103.32
N TYR A 448 14.44 -4.84 104.41
CA TYR A 448 15.20 -5.79 105.24
C TYR A 448 14.35 -6.64 106.18
#